data_AF-A0A535KP77-F1
#
_entry.id   AF-A0A535KP77-F1
#
_cell.length_a   1.000
_cell.length_b   1.000
_cell.length_c   1.000
_cell.angle_alpha   90.00
_cell.angle_beta   90.00
_cell.angle_gamma   90.00
#
_symmetry.space_group_name_H-M   'P 1'
#
loop_
_entity.id
_entity.type
_entity.pdbx_description
1 polymer ?
#
loop_
_entity_poly.entity_id
_entity_poly.type
_entity_poly.pdbx_seq_one_letter_code
_entity_poly.pdbx_strand_id
1 'polypeptide(L)'
;MGVNLTRYKLLAFGMSAAIAGLGGSFYPLVAGSVSPQPFWLFTSLQFAAIAVLMGVRYVPAAALGGVFMAVVPDVLTRFGHGTFMGHAYEISYDWFQIAVGVLLIVQLIALPDGVWGDLRARARHAWSAAGVLGGRKVKVA
;
A
#
# COMPACT_ATOMS: atom_id res chain seq x y z
N MET A 1 -25.54 8.14 21.45
CA MET A 1 -25.95 7.19 20.39
C MET A 1 -25.37 5.81 20.71
N GLY A 2 -26.21 4.84 21.09
CA GLY A 2 -25.78 3.48 21.45
C GLY A 2 -25.58 2.60 20.22
N VAL A 3 -24.42 2.71 19.57
CA VAL A 3 -24.07 1.86 18.43
C VAL A 3 -23.17 0.74 18.92
N ASN A 4 -23.54 -0.52 18.64
CA ASN A 4 -22.71 -1.67 18.98
C ASN A 4 -21.47 -1.70 18.09
N LEU A 5 -20.35 -1.19 18.61
CA LEU A 5 -19.06 -1.14 17.92
C LEU A 5 -18.56 -2.53 17.52
N THR A 6 -18.85 -3.56 18.32
CA THR A 6 -18.45 -4.94 18.05
C THR A 6 -19.11 -5.47 16.78
N ARG A 7 -20.41 -5.25 16.60
CA ARG A 7 -21.13 -5.68 15.38
C ARG A 7 -20.57 -5.01 14.13
N TYR A 8 -20.33 -3.71 14.17
CA TYR A 8 -19.79 -2.99 13.01
C TYR A 8 -18.37 -3.42 12.66
N LYS A 9 -17.51 -3.66 13.66
CA LYS A 9 -16.16 -4.17 13.42
C LYS A 9 -16.17 -5.59 12.86
N LEU A 10 -17.04 -6.46 13.36
CA LEU A 10 -17.18 -7.82 12.85
C LEU A 10 -17.71 -7.85 11.42
N LEU A 11 -18.69 -7.01 11.10
CA LEU A 11 -19.20 -6.89 9.73
C LEU A 11 -18.13 -6.38 8.77
N ALA A 12 -17.36 -5.36 9.16
CA ALA A 12 -16.25 -4.86 8.36
C ALA A 12 -15.15 -5.93 8.15
N PHE A 13 -14.79 -6.65 9.21
CA PHE A 13 -13.83 -7.76 9.14
C PHE A 13 -14.33 -8.89 8.24
N GLY A 14 -15.58 -9.34 8.43
CA GLY A 14 -16.18 -10.41 7.65
C GLY A 14 -16.28 -10.07 6.17
N MET A 15 -16.70 -8.85 5.82
CA MET A 15 -16.71 -8.38 4.42
C MET A 15 -15.31 -8.36 3.82
N SER A 16 -14.31 -7.87 4.55
CA SER A 16 -12.92 -7.85 4.07
C SER A 16 -12.35 -9.26 3.84
N ALA A 17 -12.61 -10.19 4.77
CA ALA A 17 -12.15 -11.56 4.69
C ALA A 17 -12.81 -12.33 3.55
N ALA A 18 -14.10 -12.09 3.29
CA ALA A 18 -14.82 -12.69 2.16
C ALA A 18 -14.21 -12.27 0.82
N ILE A 19 -13.93 -10.98 0.63
CA ILE A 19 -13.31 -10.46 -0.60
C ILE A 19 -11.90 -11.03 -0.78
N ALA A 20 -11.09 -11.03 0.27
CA ALA A 20 -9.74 -11.60 0.24
C ALA A 20 -9.75 -13.11 -0.05
N GLY A 21 -10.68 -13.86 0.55
CA GLY A 21 -10.84 -15.30 0.34
C GLY A 21 -11.27 -15.64 -1.08
N LEU A 22 -12.21 -14.87 -1.65
CA LEU A 22 -12.60 -15.04 -3.05
C LEU A 22 -11.40 -14.80 -3.98
N GLY A 23 -10.67 -13.70 -3.81
CA GLY A 23 -9.46 -13.44 -4.59
C GLY A 23 -8.42 -14.57 -4.49
N GLY A 24 -8.17 -15.08 -3.28
CA GLY A 24 -7.27 -16.22 -3.05
C GLY A 24 -7.73 -17.51 -3.72
N SER A 25 -9.04 -17.78 -3.77
CA SER A 25 -9.58 -18.97 -4.44
C SER A 25 -9.43 -18.94 -5.97
N PHE A 26 -9.45 -17.75 -6.57
CA PHE A 26 -9.21 -17.57 -8.01
C PHE A 26 -7.73 -17.53 -8.39
N TYR A 27 -6.83 -17.31 -7.43
CA TYR A 27 -5.39 -17.21 -7.70
C TYR A 27 -4.80 -18.43 -8.43
N PRO A 28 -5.08 -19.70 -8.04
CA PRO A 28 -4.58 -20.87 -8.76
C PRO A 28 -5.09 -20.99 -10.19
N LEU A 29 -6.31 -20.50 -10.46
CA LEU A 29 -6.91 -20.52 -11.78
C LEU A 29 -6.18 -19.58 -12.75
N VAL A 30 -5.73 -18.42 -12.25
CA VAL A 30 -4.92 -17.46 -13.02
C VAL A 30 -3.47 -17.92 -13.13
N ALA A 31 -2.91 -18.52 -12.08
CA ALA A 31 -1.52 -18.99 -12.07
C ALA A 31 -1.29 -20.24 -12.94
N GLY A 32 -2.35 -20.96 -13.34
CA GLY A 32 -2.29 -22.16 -14.19
C GLY A 32 -1.67 -23.40 -13.53
N SER A 33 -1.07 -23.24 -12.35
CA SER A 33 -0.50 -24.34 -11.56
C SER A 33 -0.52 -24.00 -10.08
N VAL A 34 -0.62 -25.03 -9.24
CA VAL A 34 -0.50 -24.89 -7.79
C VAL A 34 0.97 -25.05 -7.42
N SER A 35 1.68 -23.93 -7.29
CA SER A 35 3.05 -23.89 -6.78
C SER A 35 3.07 -23.34 -5.35
N PRO A 36 3.88 -23.89 -4.42
CA PRO A 36 4.02 -23.35 -3.07
C PRO A 36 4.81 -22.04 -3.04
N GLN A 37 5.52 -21.67 -4.11
CA GLN A 37 6.45 -20.54 -4.15
C GLN A 37 5.84 -19.17 -3.74
N PRO A 38 4.60 -18.81 -4.15
CA PRO A 38 3.95 -17.57 -3.71
C PRO A 38 3.55 -17.58 -2.23
N PHE A 39 3.49 -18.74 -1.59
CA PHE A 39 3.08 -18.92 -0.19
C PHE A 39 4.27 -19.01 0.77
N TRP A 40 5.49 -18.75 0.28
CA TRP A 40 6.69 -18.77 1.11
C TRP A 40 6.68 -17.67 2.16
N LEU A 41 7.43 -17.93 3.25
CA LEU A 41 7.56 -17.02 4.38
C LEU A 41 8.07 -15.64 3.95
N PHE A 42 9.08 -15.59 3.06
CA PHE A 42 9.64 -14.33 2.57
C PHE A 42 8.61 -13.49 1.81
N THR A 43 7.78 -14.11 0.97
CA THR A 43 6.68 -13.44 0.29
C THR A 43 5.66 -12.89 1.30
N SER A 44 5.34 -13.66 2.34
CA SER A 44 4.44 -13.21 3.41
C SER A 44 4.99 -12.02 4.21
N LEU A 45 6.30 -12.02 4.50
CA LEU A 45 6.99 -10.88 5.10
C LEU A 45 6.98 -9.66 4.19
N GLN A 46 7.17 -9.84 2.88
CA GLN A 46 7.07 -8.76 1.91
C GLN A 46 5.67 -8.14 1.89
N PHE A 47 4.62 -8.95 1.90
CA PHE A 47 3.23 -8.46 2.02
C PHE A 47 3.02 -7.66 3.31
N ALA A 48 3.48 -8.18 4.45
CA ALA A 48 3.39 -7.50 5.73
C ALA A 48 4.15 -6.16 5.71
N ALA A 49 5.34 -6.15 5.11
CA ALA A 49 6.17 -4.96 5.02
C ALA A 49 5.57 -3.88 4.11
N ILE A 50 4.95 -4.25 2.97
CA ILE A 50 4.19 -3.32 2.13
C ILE A 50 2.97 -2.78 2.89
N ALA A 51 2.25 -3.63 3.63
CA ALA A 51 1.12 -3.19 4.44
C ALA A 51 1.53 -2.17 5.52
N VAL A 52 2.70 -2.38 6.14
CA VAL A 52 3.29 -1.44 7.10
C VAL A 52 3.75 -0.15 6.40
N LEU A 53 4.40 -0.25 5.24
CA LEU A 53 4.88 0.87 4.43
C LEU A 53 3.73 1.84 4.08
N MET A 54 2.57 1.30 3.72
CA MET A 54 1.41 2.09 3.31
C MET A 54 0.61 2.62 4.51
N GLY A 55 0.64 1.90 5.64
CA GLY A 55 0.11 2.32 6.94
C GLY A 55 -1.08 1.47 7.41
N VAL A 56 -0.90 0.70 8.48
CA VAL A 56 -1.92 -0.25 8.99
C VAL A 56 -3.11 0.44 9.67
N ARG A 57 -2.94 1.70 10.11
CA ARG A 57 -3.93 2.45 10.91
C ARG A 57 -5.06 3.09 10.09
N TYR A 58 -4.95 3.11 8.76
CA TYR A 58 -5.85 3.87 7.89
C TYR A 58 -6.52 2.97 6.85
N VAL A 59 -7.84 3.05 6.76
CA VAL A 59 -8.64 2.34 5.75
C VAL A 59 -8.16 2.57 4.30
N PRO A 60 -7.86 3.81 3.85
CA PRO A 60 -7.39 4.03 2.47
C PRO A 60 -5.99 3.47 2.18
N ALA A 61 -5.15 3.30 3.20
CA ALA A 61 -3.81 2.73 3.03
C ALA A 61 -3.86 1.24 2.66
N ALA A 62 -4.88 0.51 3.12
CA ALA A 62 -5.09 -0.89 2.71
C ALA A 62 -5.35 -1.01 1.20
N ALA A 63 -6.18 -0.12 0.64
CA ALA A 63 -6.46 -0.09 -0.79
C ALA A 63 -5.21 0.31 -1.60
N LEU A 64 -4.50 1.36 -1.18
CA LEU A 64 -3.27 1.79 -1.83
C LEU A 64 -2.17 0.70 -1.77
N GLY A 65 -2.06 -0.05 -0.67
CA GLY A 65 -1.11 -1.17 -0.56
C GLY A 65 -1.43 -2.32 -1.50
N GLY A 66 -2.70 -2.67 -1.67
CA GLY A 66 -3.12 -3.65 -2.68
C GLY A 66 -2.78 -3.19 -4.11
N VAL A 67 -3.06 -1.92 -4.44
CA VAL A 67 -2.73 -1.35 -5.75
C VAL A 67 -1.22 -1.31 -5.97
N PHE A 68 -0.44 -0.89 -4.97
CA PHE A 68 1.02 -0.86 -5.04
C PHE A 68 1.59 -2.25 -5.32
N MET A 69 1.09 -3.27 -4.61
CA MET A 69 1.56 -4.64 -4.78
C MET A 69 1.18 -5.24 -6.14
N ALA A 70 0.07 -4.81 -6.76
CA ALA A 70 -0.29 -5.24 -8.11
C ALA A 70 0.48 -4.48 -9.21
N VAL A 71 0.60 -3.15 -9.06
CA VAL A 71 1.11 -2.27 -10.13
C VAL A 71 2.63 -2.22 -10.14
N VAL A 72 3.28 -2.14 -8.97
CA VAL A 72 4.73 -1.93 -8.91
C VAL A 72 5.52 -3.08 -9.52
N PRO A 73 5.23 -4.37 -9.22
CA PRO A 73 5.94 -5.47 -9.86
C PRO A 73 5.68 -5.51 -11.36
N ASP A 74 4.45 -5.25 -11.82
CA ASP A 74 4.09 -5.32 -13.24
C ASP A 74 4.76 -4.18 -14.03
N VAL A 75 4.75 -2.96 -13.48
CA VAL A 75 5.46 -1.80 -14.03
C VAL A 75 6.96 -2.05 -14.08
N LEU A 76 7.54 -2.55 -12.99
CA LEU A 76 8.98 -2.80 -12.92
C LEU A 76 9.40 -3.96 -13.83
N THR A 77 8.55 -4.96 -14.01
CA THR A 77 8.76 -6.06 -14.98
C THR A 77 8.72 -5.52 -16.40
N ARG A 78 7.77 -4.63 -16.75
CA ARG A 78 7.71 -3.99 -18.07
C ARG A 78 8.90 -3.08 -18.35
N PHE A 79 9.38 -2.34 -17.35
CA PHE A 79 10.60 -1.55 -17.47
C PHE A 79 11.88 -2.41 -17.47
N GLY A 80 11.86 -3.57 -16.79
CA GLY A 80 12.98 -4.50 -16.74
C GLY A 80 13.10 -5.44 -17.95
N HIS A 81 12.02 -5.64 -18.70
CA HIS A 81 11.99 -6.34 -19.99
C HIS A 81 11.81 -5.34 -21.17
N GLY A 82 12.15 -4.07 -20.93
CA GLY A 82 12.11 -3.02 -21.94
C GLY A 82 13.44 -2.90 -22.67
N THR A 83 13.40 -2.69 -23.98
CA THR A 83 14.55 -2.21 -24.77
C THR A 83 14.92 -0.81 -24.33
N PHE A 84 15.75 -0.68 -23.29
CA PHE A 84 16.38 0.58 -22.97
C PHE A 84 17.60 0.75 -23.88
N MET A 85 17.58 1.76 -24.75
CA MET A 85 18.67 2.03 -25.69
C MET A 85 18.97 0.87 -26.68
N GLY A 86 17.95 0.12 -27.10
CA GLY A 86 18.10 -0.90 -28.18
C GLY A 86 18.80 -2.21 -27.78
N HIS A 87 19.16 -2.42 -26.51
CA HIS A 87 19.67 -3.69 -26.01
C HIS A 87 18.66 -4.36 -25.07
N ALA A 88 18.37 -5.63 -25.33
CA ALA A 88 17.56 -6.46 -24.44
C ALA A 88 18.38 -6.77 -23.19
N TYR A 89 17.95 -6.27 -22.04
CA TYR A 89 18.50 -6.67 -20.75
C TYR A 89 17.55 -7.71 -20.16
N GLU A 90 18.02 -8.95 -19.97
CA GLU A 90 17.31 -9.93 -19.16
C GLU A 90 17.62 -9.63 -17.69
N ILE A 91 16.77 -8.81 -17.09
CA ILE A 91 16.88 -8.48 -15.68
C ILE A 91 16.45 -9.72 -14.87
N SER A 92 17.41 -10.40 -14.25
CA SER A 92 17.16 -11.56 -13.41
C SER A 92 16.31 -11.19 -12.18
N TYR A 93 15.33 -12.02 -11.84
CA TYR A 93 14.33 -11.77 -10.79
C TYR A 93 14.92 -11.47 -9.40
N ASP A 94 16.16 -11.90 -9.12
CA ASP A 94 16.83 -11.74 -7.82
C ASP A 94 16.98 -10.27 -7.39
N TRP A 95 17.15 -9.34 -8.34
CA TRP A 95 17.45 -7.94 -8.01
C TRP A 95 16.20 -7.21 -7.49
N PHE A 96 15.00 -7.70 -7.83
CA PHE A 96 13.75 -7.14 -7.31
C PHE A 96 13.62 -7.34 -5.80
N GLN A 97 14.01 -8.51 -5.29
CA GLN A 97 13.98 -8.77 -3.85
C GLN A 97 14.94 -7.85 -3.09
N ILE A 98 16.11 -7.58 -3.67
CA ILE A 98 17.08 -6.63 -3.09
C ILE A 98 16.52 -5.20 -3.15
N ALA A 99 15.94 -4.79 -4.27
CA ALA A 99 15.35 -3.46 -4.43
C ALA A 99 14.18 -3.24 -3.46
N VAL A 100 13.29 -4.23 -3.30
CA VAL A 100 12.22 -4.20 -2.30
C VAL A 100 12.78 -4.18 -0.89
N GLY A 101 13.81 -4.98 -0.58
CA GLY A 101 14.48 -4.97 0.72
C GLY A 101 15.09 -3.62 1.07
N VAL A 102 15.80 -2.98 0.13
CA VAL A 102 16.34 -1.63 0.29
C VAL A 102 15.23 -0.60 0.44
N LEU A 103 14.17 -0.69 -0.38
CA LEU A 103 13.02 0.19 -0.28
C LEU A 103 12.35 0.09 1.11
N LEU A 104 12.24 -1.12 1.66
CA LEU A 104 11.72 -1.36 3.01
C LEU A 104 12.62 -0.76 4.09
N ILE A 105 13.94 -0.93 4.00
CA ILE A 105 14.89 -0.36 4.97
C ILE A 105 14.84 1.17 4.92
N VAL A 106 14.88 1.75 3.72
CA VAL A 106 14.82 3.21 3.53
C VAL A 106 13.48 3.75 4.03
N GLN A 107 12.37 3.07 3.76
CA GLN A 107 11.05 3.44 4.29
C GLN A 107 11.01 3.42 5.82
N LEU A 108 11.53 2.36 6.45
CA LEU A 108 11.52 2.20 7.90
C LEU A 108 12.29 3.34 8.60
N ILE A 109 13.34 3.84 7.95
CA ILE A 109 14.16 4.96 8.43
C ILE A 109 13.48 6.30 8.15
N ALA A 110 12.86 6.47 6.98
CA ALA A 110 12.31 7.76 6.57
C ALA A 110 10.93 8.07 7.17
N LEU A 111 10.00 7.11 7.22
CA LEU A 111 8.60 7.34 7.62
C LEU A 111 8.06 6.19 8.52
N PRO A 112 8.29 6.24 9.84
CA PRO A 112 7.85 5.21 10.79
C PRO A 112 6.32 5.12 11.00
N ASP A 113 5.56 6.15 10.61
CA ASP A 113 4.08 6.16 10.67
C ASP A 113 3.39 5.73 9.36
N GLY A 114 4.17 5.38 8.32
CA GLY A 114 3.67 5.07 6.97
C GLY A 114 3.31 6.32 6.14
N VAL A 115 3.28 6.17 4.81
CA VAL A 115 3.09 7.28 3.85
C VAL A 115 1.82 8.10 4.12
N TRP A 116 0.76 7.44 4.62
CA TRP A 116 -0.53 8.11 4.89
C TRP A 116 -0.58 8.89 6.21
N GLY A 117 0.25 8.51 7.20
CA GLY A 117 0.34 9.23 8.48
C GLY A 117 0.91 10.63 8.32
N ASP A 118 1.98 10.75 7.51
CA ASP A 118 2.71 11.99 7.31
C ASP A 118 1.96 12.96 6.36
N LEU A 119 1.28 12.43 5.34
CA LEU A 119 0.41 13.21 4.45
C LEU A 119 -0.77 13.85 5.22
N ARG A 120 -1.32 13.14 6.22
CA ARG A 120 -2.42 13.66 7.06
C ARG A 120 -1.94 14.68 8.09
N ALA A 121 -0.72 14.54 8.62
CA ALA A 121 -0.11 15.55 9.47
C ALA A 121 0.09 16.86 8.69
N ARG A 122 0.67 16.79 7.49
CA ARG A 122 0.85 17.94 6.59
C ARG A 122 -0.47 18.55 6.13
N ALA A 123 -1.47 17.73 5.79
CA ALA A 123 -2.79 18.24 5.40
C ALA A 123 -3.47 19.00 6.55
N ARG A 124 -3.38 18.54 7.81
CA ARG A 124 -3.96 19.27 8.95
C ARG A 124 -3.25 20.61 9.21
N HIS A 125 -1.95 20.70 8.96
CA HIS A 125 -1.21 21.98 9.05
C HIS A 125 -1.54 22.93 7.89
N ALA A 126 -1.73 22.42 6.67
CA ALA A 126 -2.17 23.23 5.53
C ALA A 126 -3.60 23.78 5.72
N TRP A 127 -4.51 22.98 6.29
CA TRP A 127 -5.89 23.40 6.54
C TRP A 127 -6.03 24.37 7.72
N SER A 128 -5.16 24.26 8.74
CA SER A 128 -5.09 25.26 9.81
C SER A 128 -4.48 26.59 9.33
N ALA A 129 -3.53 26.55 8.39
CA ALA A 129 -3.04 27.76 7.71
C ALA A 129 -4.12 28.41 6.82
N ALA A 130 -4.92 27.60 6.11
CA ALA A 130 -6.02 28.10 5.28
C ALA A 130 -7.19 28.67 6.09
N GLY A 131 -7.50 28.10 7.26
CA GLY A 131 -8.55 28.58 8.15
C GLY A 131 -8.24 29.92 8.84
N VAL A 132 -6.97 30.23 9.07
CA VAL A 132 -6.54 31.51 9.69
C VAL A 132 -6.63 32.68 8.69
N LEU A 133 -6.49 32.42 7.39
CA LEU A 133 -6.63 33.47 6.35
C LEU A 133 -8.08 33.83 6.03
N GLY A 134 -9.05 32.96 6.32
CA GLY A 134 -10.49 33.22 6.13
C GLY A 134 -11.17 33.99 7.28
N GLY A 135 -10.47 34.24 8.38
CA GLY A 135 -11.03 34.82 9.61
C GLY A 135 -10.90 36.33 9.78
N ARG A 136 -10.22 37.06 8.88
CA ARG A 136 -10.17 38.53 8.93
C ARG A 136 -11.48 39.12 8.39
N LYS A 137 -12.52 39.04 9.24
CA LYS A 137 -13.72 39.87 9.11
C LYS A 137 -13.28 41.34 9.08
N VAL A 138 -13.56 42.00 7.96
CA VAL A 138 -13.60 43.45 7.86
C VAL A 138 -14.64 43.94 8.88
N LYS A 139 -14.16 44.68 9.88
CA LYS A 139 -14.96 45.37 10.88
C LYS A 139 -14.52 46.83 10.92
N VAL A 140 -15.01 47.66 9.99
CA VAL A 140 -15.02 49.14 10.02
C VAL A 140 -15.99 49.54 8.90
N ALA A 141 -17.01 50.38 9.02
CA ALA A 141 -17.66 51.12 10.10
C ALA A 141 -19.13 51.32 9.67
#